data_AF-A0A202E4Y8-F1
#
_entry.id   AF-A0A202E4Y8-F1
#
_cell.length_a   1.000
_cell.length_b   1.000
_cell.length_c   1.000
_cell.angle_alpha   90.00
_cell.angle_beta   90.00
_cell.angle_gamma   90.00
#
_symmetry.space_group_name_H-M   'P 1'
#
loop_
_entity.id
_entity.type
_entity.pdbx_description
1 polymer ?
#
loop_
_entity_poly.entity_id
_entity_poly.type
_entity_poly.pdbx_seq_one_letter_code
_entity_poly.pdbx_strand_id
1 'polypeptide(L)'
;MDSLLENASGDDANALESYDLEDLGNVKDDWEGMTMYVPEDLHNALNLAYRELSLETAQATNYDLQKLQDFYPLLIAVGLNNLDQSDTDDLLSMLEYLQSEYGE
;
A
#
# COMPACT_ATOMS: atom_id res chain seq x y z
N MET A 1 34.50 -44.60 -12.84
CA MET A 1 33.58 -44.21 -11.76
C MET A 1 34.33 -43.23 -10.90
N ASP A 2 33.86 -42.03 -10.65
CA ASP A 2 33.04 -41.08 -11.39
C ASP A 2 33.42 -39.74 -10.74
N SER A 3 33.27 -38.66 -11.49
CA SER A 3 33.50 -37.31 -10.98
C SER A 3 32.50 -37.00 -9.87
N LEU A 4 32.85 -36.08 -8.97
CA LEU A 4 32.02 -34.89 -8.66
C LEU A 4 32.61 -34.16 -7.44
N LEU A 5 33.54 -33.26 -7.73
CA LEU A 5 33.55 -31.96 -7.08
C LEU A 5 32.34 -31.20 -7.65
N GLU A 6 31.37 -30.82 -6.82
CA GLU A 6 30.45 -29.73 -7.17
C GLU A 6 29.90 -29.07 -5.90
N ASN A 7 30.56 -27.97 -5.52
CA ASN A 7 29.96 -26.68 -5.20
C ASN A 7 28.58 -26.68 -4.52
N ALA A 8 28.57 -26.45 -3.20
CA ALA A 8 27.39 -25.94 -2.49
C ALA A 8 27.65 -24.48 -2.07
N SER A 9 27.87 -23.60 -3.05
CA SER A 9 27.52 -22.18 -2.89
C SER A 9 26.02 -22.07 -3.17
N GLY A 10 25.22 -22.37 -2.15
CA GLY A 10 23.81 -22.02 -2.15
C GLY A 10 23.71 -20.56 -1.73
N ASP A 11 23.61 -19.68 -2.72
CA ASP A 11 23.13 -18.31 -2.60
C ASP A 11 21.94 -18.26 -1.63
N ASP A 12 22.13 -17.63 -0.47
CA ASP A 12 21.02 -17.10 0.35
C ASP A 12 20.60 -15.76 -0.27
N ALA A 13 20.22 -15.83 -1.55
CA ALA A 13 19.55 -14.75 -2.24
C ALA A 13 18.07 -14.91 -1.90
N ASN A 14 17.68 -14.20 -0.84
CA ASN A 14 16.30 -13.83 -0.53
C ASN A 14 15.43 -13.87 -1.80
N ALA A 15 14.62 -14.91 -1.93
CA ALA A 15 13.63 -14.99 -2.98
C ALA A 15 12.60 -13.90 -2.69
N LEU A 16 12.90 -12.69 -3.18
CA LEU A 16 11.90 -11.65 -3.36
C LEU A 16 10.82 -12.31 -4.22
N GLU A 17 9.68 -12.63 -3.62
CA GLU A 17 8.48 -12.96 -4.39
C GLU A 17 8.34 -11.87 -5.45
N SER A 18 8.43 -12.25 -6.72
CA SER A 18 8.19 -11.32 -7.81
C SER A 18 6.71 -10.98 -7.77
N TYR A 19 6.38 -9.76 -7.35
CA TYR A 19 5.01 -9.26 -7.41
C TYR A 19 4.58 -9.23 -8.89
N ASP A 20 3.53 -9.98 -9.24
CA ASP A 20 2.93 -9.96 -10.57
C ASP A 20 2.03 -8.73 -10.70
N LEU A 21 2.66 -7.59 -10.97
CA LEU A 21 2.00 -6.28 -11.10
C LEU A 21 1.72 -5.92 -12.57
N GLU A 22 2.12 -6.77 -13.52
CA GLU A 22 2.01 -6.50 -14.96
C GLU A 22 0.56 -6.60 -15.47
N ASP A 23 -0.35 -7.23 -14.71
CA ASP A 23 -1.75 -7.48 -15.10
C ASP A 23 -2.78 -6.96 -14.07
N LEU A 24 -2.53 -5.80 -13.45
CA LEU A 24 -3.47 -5.19 -12.48
C LEU A 24 -4.76 -4.62 -13.12
N GLY A 25 -4.90 -4.70 -14.44
CA GLY A 25 -6.09 -4.26 -15.17
C GLY A 25 -6.36 -2.75 -15.10
N ASN A 26 -7.46 -2.31 -15.71
CA ASN A 26 -7.94 -0.93 -15.60
C ASN A 26 -9.29 -0.94 -14.88
N VAL A 27 -9.30 -0.40 -13.66
CA VAL A 27 -10.47 -0.47 -12.75
C VAL A 27 -11.62 0.46 -13.13
N LYS A 28 -11.43 1.35 -14.12
CA LYS A 28 -12.37 2.45 -14.43
C LYS A 28 -13.73 2.00 -14.95
N ASP A 29 -13.81 0.81 -15.55
CA ASP A 29 -15.07 0.30 -16.11
C ASP A 29 -15.88 -0.49 -15.08
N ASP A 30 -15.22 -1.00 -14.02
CA ASP A 30 -15.83 -1.94 -13.08
C ASP A 30 -16.05 -1.34 -11.67
N TRP A 31 -15.36 -0.26 -11.31
CA TRP A 31 -15.35 0.27 -9.93
C TRP A 31 -16.13 1.56 -9.79
N GLU A 32 -16.78 1.75 -8.63
CA GLU A 32 -17.51 2.97 -8.32
C GLU A 32 -16.58 4.07 -7.80
N GLY A 33 -16.66 5.26 -8.40
CA GLY A 33 -15.93 6.43 -7.95
C GLY A 33 -16.53 7.02 -6.67
N MET A 34 -15.67 7.41 -5.72
CA MET A 34 -16.08 8.06 -4.47
C MET A 34 -15.42 9.45 -4.36
N THR A 35 -16.21 10.46 -4.00
CA THR A 35 -15.70 11.78 -3.63
C THR A 35 -15.79 11.93 -2.12
N MET A 36 -14.69 12.32 -1.48
CA MET A 36 -14.63 12.55 -0.03
C MET A 36 -13.93 13.87 0.28
N TYR A 37 -14.43 14.57 1.29
CA TYR A 37 -13.77 15.75 1.84
C TYR A 37 -12.89 15.31 3.00
N VAL A 38 -11.64 15.75 2.99
CA VAL A 38 -10.67 15.51 4.06
C VAL A 38 -10.02 16.84 4.47
N PRO A 39 -9.59 16.97 5.73
CA PRO A 39 -8.83 18.12 6.20
C PRO A 39 -7.56 18.35 5.38
N GLU A 40 -7.12 19.61 5.24
CA GLU A 40 -5.98 19.99 4.40
C GLU A 40 -4.69 19.25 4.78
N ASP A 41 -4.38 19.16 6.07
CA ASP A 41 -3.18 18.48 6.54
C ASP A 41 -3.21 16.99 6.26
N LEU A 42 -4.38 16.35 6.42
CA LEU A 42 -4.56 14.96 6.04
C LEU A 42 -4.44 14.76 4.53
N HIS A 43 -4.97 15.68 3.73
CA HIS A 43 -4.79 15.68 2.28
C HIS A 43 -3.30 15.80 1.89
N ASN A 44 -2.55 16.66 2.58
CA ASN A 44 -1.12 16.82 2.36
C ASN A 44 -0.34 15.55 2.74
N ALA A 45 -0.68 14.94 3.88
CA ALA A 45 -0.10 13.67 4.32
C ALA A 45 -0.36 12.54 3.30
N LEU A 46 -1.58 12.43 2.77
CA LEU A 46 -1.92 11.47 1.71
C LEU A 46 -1.07 11.66 0.45
N ASN A 47 -0.84 12.92 0.05
CA ASN A 47 0.00 13.22 -1.11
C ASN A 47 1.48 12.87 -0.87
N LEU A 48 1.98 13.10 0.34
CA LEU A 48 3.34 12.73 0.70
C LEU A 48 3.52 11.20 0.70
N ALA A 49 2.63 10.47 1.39
CA ALA A 49 2.65 9.02 1.47
C ALA A 49 2.59 8.37 0.07
N TYR A 50 1.76 8.91 -0.84
CA TYR A 50 1.73 8.45 -2.22
C TYR A 50 3.07 8.64 -2.94
N ARG A 51 3.72 9.81 -2.80
CA ARG A 51 4.99 10.10 -3.45
C ARG A 51 6.10 9.19 -2.94
N GLU A 52 6.14 8.95 -1.64
CA GLU A 52 7.11 8.06 -1.00
C GLU A 52 6.93 6.62 -1.49
N LEU A 53 5.70 6.09 -1.42
CA LEU A 53 5.42 4.72 -1.85
C LEU A 53 5.63 4.53 -3.35
N SER A 54 5.24 5.51 -4.18
CA SER A 54 5.47 5.49 -5.63
C SER A 54 6.97 5.45 -5.95
N LEU A 55 7.78 6.27 -5.25
CA LEU A 55 9.23 6.26 -5.42
C LEU A 55 9.85 4.93 -5.01
N GLU A 56 9.45 4.38 -3.86
CA GLU A 56 9.94 3.08 -3.38
C GLU A 56 9.57 1.96 -4.35
N THR A 57 8.33 1.94 -4.83
CA THR A 57 7.84 0.94 -5.79
C THR A 57 8.61 0.99 -7.10
N ALA A 58 8.85 2.20 -7.63
CA ALA A 58 9.61 2.40 -8.87
C ALA A 58 11.11 2.06 -8.73
N GLN A 59 11.66 2.10 -7.51
CA GLN A 59 13.04 1.68 -7.24
C GLN A 59 13.15 0.16 -7.09
N ALA A 60 12.15 -0.47 -6.47
CA ALA A 60 12.13 -1.91 -6.21
C ALA A 60 11.63 -2.73 -7.41
N THR A 61 10.81 -2.13 -8.27
CA THR A 61 10.11 -2.80 -9.36
C THR A 61 10.07 -1.92 -10.62
N ASN A 62 9.62 -2.47 -11.74
CA ASN A 62 9.36 -1.69 -12.95
C ASN A 62 7.90 -1.18 -13.03
N TYR A 63 7.17 -1.19 -11.91
CA TYR A 63 5.76 -0.83 -11.84
C TYR A 63 5.58 0.65 -11.48
N ASP A 64 4.72 1.35 -12.24
CA ASP A 64 4.38 2.76 -12.01
C ASP A 64 3.07 2.88 -11.22
N LEU A 65 3.19 3.04 -9.90
CA LEU A 65 2.06 3.12 -8.98
C LEU A 65 1.12 4.30 -9.32
N GLN A 66 -0.10 3.98 -9.75
CA GLN A 66 -1.14 4.94 -10.08
C GLN A 66 -1.92 5.37 -8.83
N LYS A 67 -1.99 6.68 -8.59
CA LYS A 67 -2.65 7.23 -7.41
C LYS A 67 -4.12 6.81 -7.25
N LEU A 68 -4.89 6.90 -8.34
CA LEU A 68 -6.33 6.65 -8.33
C LEU A 68 -6.70 5.16 -8.43
N GLN A 69 -5.87 4.36 -9.11
CA GLN A 69 -6.19 2.96 -9.38
C GLN A 69 -5.59 2.02 -8.33
N ASP A 70 -4.46 2.40 -7.73
CA ASP A 70 -3.72 1.51 -6.83
C ASP A 70 -3.67 2.08 -5.41
N PHE A 71 -3.13 3.30 -5.25
CA PHE A 71 -2.84 3.86 -3.94
C PHE A 71 -4.09 4.07 -3.07
N TYR A 72 -5.09 4.80 -3.57
CA TYR A 72 -6.29 5.06 -2.77
C TYR A 72 -7.06 3.78 -2.44
N PRO A 73 -7.30 2.85 -3.39
CA PRO A 73 -7.95 1.59 -3.08
C PRO A 73 -7.17 0.74 -2.08
N LEU A 74 -5.84 0.63 -2.23
CA LEU A 74 -4.99 -0.07 -1.27
C LEU A 74 -5.11 0.54 0.13
N LEU A 75 -5.01 1.86 0.24
CA LEU A 75 -5.12 2.57 1.50
C LEU A 75 -6.48 2.33 2.18
N ILE A 76 -7.57 2.38 1.41
CA ILE A 76 -8.93 2.14 1.91
C ILE A 76 -9.07 0.68 2.39
N ALA A 77 -8.60 -0.29 1.60
CA ALA A 77 -8.67 -1.70 1.96
C ALA A 77 -7.87 -2.02 3.23
N VAL A 78 -6.65 -1.48 3.35
CA VAL A 78 -5.83 -1.61 4.57
C VAL A 78 -6.50 -0.91 5.75
N GLY A 79 -7.06 0.28 5.55
CA GLY A 79 -7.81 1.00 6.58
C GLY A 79 -9.00 0.20 7.10
N LEU A 80 -9.84 -0.33 6.22
CA LEU A 80 -10.99 -1.17 6.58
C LEU A 80 -10.56 -2.43 7.33
N ASN A 81 -9.50 -3.12 6.88
CA ASN A 81 -8.99 -4.28 7.59
C ASN A 81 -8.48 -3.91 9.01
N ASN A 82 -7.86 -2.75 9.20
CA ASN A 82 -7.47 -2.30 10.53
C ASN A 82 -8.69 -1.98 11.41
N LEU A 83 -9.75 -1.38 10.83
CA LEU A 83 -10.99 -1.14 11.56
C LEU A 83 -11.65 -2.44 12.03
N ASP A 84 -11.68 -3.47 11.16
CA ASP A 84 -12.26 -4.79 11.47
C ASP A 84 -11.49 -5.53 12.59
N GLN A 85 -10.20 -5.22 12.75
CA GLN A 85 -9.34 -5.83 13.78
C GLN A 85 -9.31 -5.04 15.09
N SER A 86 -9.90 -3.85 15.13
CA SER A 86 -9.84 -2.96 16.30
C SER A 86 -11.08 -3.11 17.17
N ASP A 87 -10.89 -3.04 18.49
CA ASP A 87 -12.00 -2.98 19.42
C ASP A 87 -12.70 -1.61 19.38
N THR A 88 -13.98 -1.58 19.77
CA THR A 88 -14.81 -0.37 19.66
C THR A 88 -14.24 0.83 20.42
N ASP A 89 -13.63 0.61 21.59
CA ASP A 89 -13.06 1.69 22.41
C ASP A 89 -11.82 2.32 21.74
N ASP A 90 -11.00 1.52 21.07
CA ASP A 90 -9.83 2.00 20.32
C ASP A 90 -10.28 2.85 19.12
N LEU A 91 -11.31 2.40 18.41
CA LEU A 91 -11.89 3.13 17.27
C LEU A 91 -12.45 4.50 17.68
N LEU A 92 -13.18 4.56 18.80
CA LEU A 92 -13.71 5.83 19.30
C LEU A 92 -12.60 6.78 19.73
N SER A 93 -11.53 6.26 20.33
CA SER A 93 -10.36 7.06 20.71
C SER A 93 -9.63 7.61 19.48
N MET A 94 -9.48 6.81 18.41
CA MET A 94 -8.92 7.29 17.14
C MET A 94 -9.80 8.35 16.48
N LEU A 95 -11.12 8.20 16.55
CA LEU A 95 -12.05 9.19 16.01
C LEU A 95 -11.98 10.53 16.76
N GLU A 96 -11.90 10.48 18.09
CA GLU A 96 -11.71 11.67 18.93
C GLU A 96 -10.38 12.36 18.58
N TYR A 97 -9.29 11.59 18.46
CA TYR A 97 -8.00 12.13 18.03
C TYR A 97 -8.09 12.82 16.66
N LEU A 98 -8.70 12.16 15.67
CA LEU A 98 -8.86 12.72 14.33
C LEU A 98 -9.64 14.05 14.36
N GLN A 99 -10.70 14.13 15.15
CA GLN A 99 -11.45 15.38 15.32
C GLN A 99 -10.63 16.45 16.07
N SER A 100 -9.79 16.07 17.03
CA SER A 100 -8.95 17.03 17.76
C SER A 100 -7.80 17.57 16.92
N GLU A 101 -7.18 16.72 16.10
CA GLU A 101 -6.02 17.07 15.28
C GLU A 101 -6.42 17.83 14.02
N TYR A 102 -7.60 17.52 13.46
CA TYR A 102 -8.01 18.02 12.15
C TYR A 102 -9.41 18.68 12.11
N GLY A 103 -10.05 18.91 13.25
CA GLY A 103 -11.43 19.41 13.35
C GLY A 103 -11.61 20.91 13.50
N GLU A 104 -10.58 21.73 13.24
CA GLU A 104 -10.68 23.20 13.19
C GLU A 104 -10.86 23.75 11.78
#